data_AF-A0A920NQN5-F1
#
_entry.id   AF-A0A920NQN5-F1
#
_cell.length_a   1.000
_cell.length_b   1.000
_cell.length_c   1.000
_cell.angle_alpha   90.00
_cell.angle_beta   90.00
_cell.angle_gamma   90.00
#
_symmetry.space_group_name_H-M   'P 1'
#
loop_
_entity.id
_entity.type
_entity.pdbx_description
1 polymer ?
#
loop_
_entity_poly.entity_id
_entity_poly.type
_entity_poly.pdbx_seq_one_letter_code
_entity_poly.pdbx_strand_id
1 'polypeptide(L)'
;MIYTDLKGDLVRRDFTINAMAVDILPESFGELHDPYNGILDLQAKQITTPLDPDETFGEDPLRMLRAAYFASQLGFEIDKKCYDSIVRQKDRISIVSQERITAEILKFYHPQNLP
;
A
#
# COMPACT_ATOMS: atom_id res chain seq x y z
N MET A 1 -15.22 -4.88 -14.78
CA MET A 1 -15.21 -3.43 -14.49
C MET A 1 -14.18 -2.78 -15.41
N ILE A 2 -14.55 -1.66 -16.02
CA ILE A 2 -13.67 -0.87 -16.90
C ILE A 2 -12.85 0.04 -15.98
N TYR A 3 -11.56 -0.26 -15.81
CA TYR A 3 -10.63 0.45 -14.91
C TYR A 3 -9.99 1.65 -15.64
N THR A 4 -10.81 2.55 -16.18
CA THR A 4 -10.31 3.70 -16.97
C THR A 4 -10.45 5.02 -16.21
N ASP A 5 -10.81 4.98 -14.93
CA ASP A 5 -10.92 6.15 -14.07
C ASP A 5 -9.88 6.15 -12.92
N LEU A 6 -9.58 7.35 -12.41
CA LEU A 6 -8.60 7.56 -11.34
C LEU A 6 -8.88 6.69 -10.12
N LYS A 7 -10.15 6.57 -9.73
CA LYS A 7 -10.56 5.80 -8.57
C LYS A 7 -10.26 4.31 -8.73
N GLY A 8 -10.44 3.76 -9.93
CA GLY A 8 -10.11 2.37 -10.27
C GLY A 8 -8.61 2.09 -10.34
N ASP A 9 -7.76 3.09 -10.58
CA ASP A 9 -6.30 2.92 -10.44
C ASP A 9 -5.89 2.94 -8.96
N LEU A 10 -6.38 3.93 -8.21
CA LEU A 10 -6.05 4.10 -6.79
C LEU A 10 -6.49 2.91 -5.93
N VAL A 11 -7.60 2.26 -6.26
CA VAL A 11 -8.10 1.08 -5.52
C VAL A 11 -7.15 -0.11 -5.58
N ARG A 12 -6.33 -0.21 -6.64
CA ARG A 12 -5.38 -1.30 -6.85
C ARG A 12 -4.05 -1.06 -6.17
N ARG A 13 -3.87 0.08 -5.51
CA ARG A 13 -2.67 0.37 -4.72
C ARG A 13 -2.61 -0.53 -3.49
N ASP A 14 -1.42 -0.60 -2.92
CA ASP A 14 -1.13 -1.44 -1.76
C ASP A 14 -1.75 -0.90 -0.48
N PHE A 15 -1.59 0.40 -0.22
CA PHE A 15 -2.05 1.04 1.02
C PHE A 15 -2.80 2.35 0.74
N THR A 16 -3.72 2.71 1.63
CA THR A 16 -4.52 3.96 1.56
C THR A 16 -3.63 5.20 1.49
N ILE A 17 -2.55 5.23 2.27
CA ILE A 17 -1.55 6.31 2.25
C ILE A 17 -0.83 6.46 0.90
N ASN A 18 -0.85 5.42 0.07
CA ASN A 18 -0.30 5.41 -1.31
C ASN A 18 -1.41 5.44 -2.38
N ALA A 19 -2.68 5.56 -1.96
CA ALA A 19 -3.87 5.55 -2.80
C ALA A 19 -4.52 6.95 -2.88
N MET A 20 -3.67 7.98 -2.91
CA MET A 20 -4.05 9.38 -3.08
C MET A 20 -3.42 9.94 -4.36
N ALA A 21 -4.05 10.96 -4.95
CA ALA A 21 -3.52 11.66 -6.12
C ALA A 21 -3.67 13.17 -5.94
N VAL A 22 -2.76 13.94 -6.54
CA VAL A 22 -2.82 15.41 -6.55
C VAL A 22 -2.95 15.85 -8.00
N ASP A 23 -3.88 16.77 -8.27
CA ASP A 23 -4.03 17.35 -9.59
C ASP A 23 -2.89 18.35 -9.89
N ILE A 24 -2.39 18.30 -11.12
CA ILE A 24 -1.27 19.10 -11.61
C ILE A 24 -1.69 20.08 -12.72
N LEU A 25 -2.97 20.09 -13.11
CA LEU A 25 -3.50 21.05 -14.08
C LEU A 25 -3.51 22.46 -13.48
N PRO A 26 -3.22 23.53 -14.25
CA PRO A 26 -3.16 24.89 -13.73
C PRO A 26 -4.41 25.36 -12.96
N GLU A 27 -5.59 24.92 -13.39
CA GLU A 27 -6.91 25.28 -12.85
C GLU A 27 -7.26 24.61 -11.51
N SER A 28 -6.68 23.43 -11.24
CA SER A 28 -6.95 22.57 -10.08
C SER A 28 -5.66 22.18 -9.36
N PHE A 29 -4.56 22.89 -9.63
CA PHE A 29 -3.24 22.55 -9.14
C PHE A 29 -3.21 22.43 -7.62
N GLY A 30 -2.81 21.25 -7.13
CA GLY A 30 -2.75 20.96 -5.69
C GLY A 30 -4.06 20.40 -5.11
N GLU A 31 -5.11 20.19 -5.91
CA GLU A 31 -6.32 19.51 -5.45
C GLU A 31 -5.99 18.05 -5.11
N LEU A 32 -6.27 17.65 -3.86
CA LEU A 32 -5.98 16.31 -3.34
C LEU A 32 -7.20 15.41 -3.48
N HIS A 33 -7.04 14.35 -4.26
CA HIS A 33 -8.01 13.27 -4.39
C HIS A 33 -7.62 12.12 -3.44
N ASP A 34 -8.37 11.99 -2.35
CA ASP A 34 -8.23 10.91 -1.36
C ASP A 34 -9.54 10.12 -1.20
N PRO A 35 -9.87 9.20 -2.14
CA PRO A 35 -11.11 8.44 -2.08
C PRO A 35 -11.13 7.31 -1.03
N TYR A 36 -9.98 6.98 -0.43
CA TYR A 36 -9.81 5.85 0.49
C TYR A 36 -9.34 6.25 1.90
N ASN A 37 -9.39 7.54 2.23
CA ASN A 37 -9.04 8.09 3.53
C ASN A 37 -7.55 7.92 3.93
N GLY A 38 -6.65 7.94 2.96
CA GLY A 38 -5.20 7.90 3.19
C GLY A 38 -4.70 9.03 4.10
N ILE A 39 -5.33 10.22 4.09
CA ILE A 39 -4.98 11.30 5.02
C ILE A 39 -5.30 10.90 6.46
N LEU A 40 -6.47 10.30 6.69
CA LEU A 40 -6.88 9.89 8.04
C LEU A 40 -5.96 8.79 8.56
N ASP A 41 -5.60 7.82 7.72
CA ASP A 41 -4.67 6.75 8.08
C ASP A 41 -3.26 7.30 8.35
N LEU A 42 -2.81 8.29 7.56
CA LEU A 42 -1.54 8.99 7.79
C LEU A 42 -1.54 9.72 9.13
N GLN A 43 -2.64 10.39 9.49
CA GLN A 43 -2.81 11.06 10.78
C GLN A 43 -2.87 10.05 11.95
N ALA A 44 -3.53 8.92 11.75
CA ALA A 44 -3.60 7.83 12.71
C ALA A 44 -2.29 7.02 12.83
N LYS A 45 -1.32 7.26 11.93
CA LYS A 45 -0.09 6.48 11.79
C LYS A 45 -0.37 4.99 11.59
N GLN A 46 -1.33 4.69 10.71
CA GLN A 46 -1.77 3.33 10.41
C GLN A 46 -1.49 2.94 8.96
N ILE A 47 -1.14 1.67 8.77
CA ILE A 47 -1.00 1.04 7.45
C ILE A 47 -2.27 0.22 7.18
N THR A 48 -3.11 0.75 6.30
CA THR A 48 -4.42 0.19 5.91
C THR A 48 -4.48 -0.04 4.40
N THR A 49 -5.24 -1.03 3.93
CA THR A 49 -5.47 -1.29 2.49
C THR A 49 -6.72 -0.57 1.97
N PRO A 50 -6.77 -0.13 0.70
CA PRO A 50 -7.96 0.54 0.12
C PRO A 50 -9.21 -0.36 0.04
N LEU A 51 -8.99 -1.66 -0.15
CA LEU A 51 -10.01 -2.72 -0.18
C LEU A 51 -9.85 -3.66 1.00
N ASP A 52 -10.64 -4.73 1.00
CA ASP A 52 -10.45 -5.84 1.92
C ASP A 52 -8.98 -6.31 1.88
N PRO A 53 -8.30 -6.40 3.04
CA PRO A 53 -6.92 -6.87 3.10
C PRO A 53 -6.75 -8.27 2.50
N ASP A 54 -7.77 -9.14 2.59
CA ASP A 54 -7.68 -10.49 2.05
C ASP A 54 -7.65 -10.50 0.52
N GLU A 55 -8.42 -9.63 -0.12
CA GLU A 55 -8.35 -9.41 -1.56
C GLU A 55 -7.01 -8.79 -1.95
N THR A 56 -6.59 -7.74 -1.23
CA THR A 56 -5.37 -6.98 -1.50
C THR A 56 -4.11 -7.84 -1.45
N PHE A 57 -3.91 -8.62 -0.38
CA PHE A 57 -2.78 -9.53 -0.27
C PHE A 57 -2.96 -10.79 -1.12
N GLY A 58 -4.21 -11.11 -1.46
CA GLY A 58 -4.50 -12.22 -2.32
C GLY A 58 -4.18 -11.99 -3.79
N GLU A 59 -4.29 -10.75 -4.27
CA GLU A 59 -3.85 -10.35 -5.60
C GLU A 59 -2.31 -10.31 -5.72
N ASP A 60 -1.63 -9.76 -4.70
CA ASP A 60 -0.17 -9.70 -4.67
C ASP A 60 0.40 -9.93 -3.26
N PRO A 61 0.85 -11.16 -2.94
CA PRO A 61 1.37 -11.50 -1.62
C PRO A 61 2.60 -10.68 -1.20
N LEU A 62 3.32 -10.06 -2.15
CA LEU A 62 4.45 -9.18 -1.84
C LEU A 62 4.02 -7.96 -1.01
N ARG A 63 2.75 -7.54 -1.11
CA ARG A 63 2.20 -6.42 -0.32
C ARG A 63 2.27 -6.67 1.19
N MET A 64 2.27 -7.92 1.65
CA MET A 64 2.48 -8.23 3.07
C MET A 64 3.87 -7.82 3.55
N LEU A 65 4.90 -8.07 2.75
CA LEU A 65 6.27 -7.64 3.06
C LEU A 65 6.39 -6.11 2.99
N ARG A 66 5.71 -5.48 2.03
CA ARG A 66 5.64 -4.02 1.92
C ARG A 66 4.96 -3.38 3.13
N ALA A 67 3.95 -4.01 3.72
CA ALA A 67 3.31 -3.51 4.94
C ALA A 67 4.32 -3.43 6.09
N ALA A 68 5.12 -4.48 6.27
CA ALA A 68 6.18 -4.50 7.28
C ALA A 68 7.27 -3.46 7.01
N TYR A 69 7.63 -3.25 5.73
CA TYR A 69 8.56 -2.21 5.32
C TYR A 69 8.07 -0.80 5.70
N PHE A 70 6.86 -0.43 5.26
CA PHE A 70 6.31 0.90 5.54
C PHE A 70 6.08 1.12 7.04
N ALA A 71 5.61 0.11 7.77
CA ALA A 71 5.47 0.18 9.23
C ALA A 71 6.81 0.48 9.90
N SER A 72 7.88 -0.23 9.50
CA SER A 72 9.23 -0.02 10.05
C SER A 72 9.84 1.32 9.64
N GLN A 73 9.62 1.78 8.42
CA GLN A 73 10.25 3.00 7.89
C GLN A 73 9.55 4.26 8.40
N LEU A 74 8.21 4.26 8.44
CA LEU A 74 7.41 5.41 8.86
C LEU A 74 7.17 5.45 10.37
N GLY A 75 7.46 4.36 11.08
CA GLY A 75 7.14 4.20 12.51
C GLY A 75 5.62 4.11 12.74
N PHE A 76 4.92 3.46 11.81
CA PHE A 76 3.46 3.31 11.82
C PHE A 76 3.08 1.92 12.31
N GLU A 77 1.84 1.77 12.77
CA GLU A 77 1.27 0.48 13.13
C GLU A 77 0.46 -0.10 11.96
N ILE A 78 0.46 -1.42 11.81
CA ILE A 78 -0.39 -2.08 10.81
C ILE A 78 -1.79 -2.21 11.41
N ASP A 79 -2.83 -1.80 10.67
CA ASP A 79 -4.22 -1.98 11.14
C ASP A 79 -4.49 -3.44 11.50
N LYS A 80 -5.35 -3.67 12.49
CA LYS A 80 -5.64 -5.01 13.00
C LYS A 80 -6.18 -5.94 11.90
N LYS A 81 -7.05 -5.46 11.00
CA LYS A 81 -7.58 -6.30 9.92
C LYS A 81 -6.49 -6.67 8.92
N CYS A 82 -5.63 -5.70 8.58
CA CYS A 82 -4.46 -5.93 7.74
C CYS A 82 -3.53 -6.97 8.37
N TYR A 83 -3.20 -6.81 9.65
CA TYR A 83 -2.34 -7.74 10.37
C TYR A 83 -2.94 -9.16 10.41
N ASP A 84 -4.22 -9.27 10.78
CA ASP A 84 -4.91 -10.56 10.85
C ASP A 84 -4.93 -11.25 9.47
N SER A 85 -5.07 -10.49 8.38
CA SER A 85 -5.01 -10.99 7.01
C SER A 85 -3.61 -11.45 6.60
N ILE A 86 -2.56 -10.68 6.95
CA ILE A 86 -1.16 -11.08 6.75
C ILE A 86 -0.90 -12.43 7.44
N VAL A 87 -1.36 -12.60 8.69
CA VAL A 87 -1.17 -13.85 9.43
C VAL A 87 -1.88 -15.03 8.75
N ARG A 88 -3.10 -14.83 8.22
CA ARG A 88 -3.86 -15.86 7.49
C ARG A 88 -3.19 -16.25 6.16
N GLN A 89 -2.58 -15.29 5.47
CA GLN A 89 -2.08 -15.47 4.11
C GLN A 89 -0.57 -15.59 3.98
N LYS A 90 0.18 -15.52 5.09
CA LYS A 90 1.65 -15.53 5.11
C LYS A 90 2.29 -16.60 4.23
N ASP A 91 1.70 -17.80 4.16
CA ASP A 91 2.26 -18.94 3.40
C ASP A 91 2.22 -18.69 1.89
N ARG A 92 1.35 -17.80 1.42
CA ARG A 92 1.27 -17.39 0.01
C ARG A 92 2.49 -16.62 -0.45
N ILE A 93 3.35 -16.13 0.45
CA ILE A 93 4.61 -15.50 0.05
C ILE A 93 5.48 -16.44 -0.81
N SER A 94 5.32 -17.76 -0.64
CA SER A 94 6.03 -18.80 -1.39
C SER A 94 5.79 -18.77 -2.91
N ILE A 95 4.69 -18.17 -3.39
CA ILE A 95 4.39 -18.06 -4.82
C ILE A 95 5.04 -16.83 -5.47
N VAL A 96 5.63 -15.94 -4.67
CA VAL A 96 6.31 -14.74 -5.16
C VAL A 96 7.74 -15.12 -5.58
N SER A 97 8.19 -14.62 -6.73
CA SER A 97 9.55 -14.89 -7.20
C SER A 97 10.61 -14.35 -6.24
N GLN A 98 11.72 -15.08 -6.10
CA GLN A 98 12.84 -14.66 -5.25
C GLN A 98 13.41 -13.30 -5.67
N GLU A 99 13.41 -12.99 -6.97
CA GLU A 99 13.83 -11.67 -7.49
C GLU A 99 12.99 -10.53 -6.91
N ARG A 100 11.65 -10.68 -6.89
CA ARG A 100 10.74 -9.66 -6.34
C ARG A 100 10.92 -9.51 -4.83
N ILE A 101 11.07 -10.63 -4.12
CA ILE A 101 11.35 -10.62 -2.67
C ILE A 101 12.68 -9.90 -2.40
N THR A 102 13.73 -10.22 -3.15
CA THR A 102 15.06 -9.62 -2.99
C THR A 102 15.02 -8.12 -3.28
N ALA A 103 14.35 -7.71 -4.35
CA ALA A 103 14.17 -6.29 -4.68
C ALA A 103 13.46 -5.52 -3.55
N GLU A 104 12.46 -6.13 -2.91
CA GLU A 104 11.79 -5.51 -1.77
C GLU A 104 12.68 -5.45 -0.53
N ILE A 105 13.41 -6.52 -0.22
CA ILE A 105 14.36 -6.57 0.90
C ILE A 105 15.47 -5.52 0.73
N LEU A 106 15.98 -5.32 -0.49
CA LEU A 106 17.02 -4.32 -0.75
C LEU A 106 16.59 -2.89 -0.39
N LYS A 107 15.29 -2.58 -0.43
CA LYS A 107 14.77 -1.28 0.01
C LYS A 107 14.94 -1.04 1.51
N PHE A 108 14.95 -2.10 2.33
CA PHE A 108 15.22 -1.98 3.77
C PHE A 108 16.66 -1.51 4.04
N TYR A 109 17.61 -1.93 3.21
CA TYR A 109 19.03 -1.59 3.37
C TYR A 109 19.40 -0.22 2.80
N HIS A 110 18.59 0.32 1.90
CA HIS A 110 18.80 1.64 1.28
C HIS A 110 17.66 2.61 1.61
N PRO A 111 17.59 3.13 2.86
CA PRO A 111 16.49 3.98 3.33
C PRO A 111 16.38 5.34 2.61
N GLN A 112 17.32 5.70 1.73
CA GLN A 112 17.36 7.00 1.03
C GLN A 112 16.56 7.06 -0.28
N ASN A 113 15.93 5.96 -0.71
CA ASN A 113 15.11 5.93 -1.93
C ASN A 113 13.63 5.83 -1.56
N LEU A 114 12.99 6.98 -1.33
CA LEU A 114 11.53 7.06 -1.45
C LEU A 114 11.13 6.87 -2.93
N PRO A 115 10.00 6.22 -3.24
CA PRO A 115 9.34 6.40 -4.53
C PRO A 115 8.88 7.84 -4.74
#